data_AF-A0A726M5C0-F1
#
_entry.id   AF-A0A726M5C0-F1
#
_cell.length_a   1.000
_cell.length_b   1.000
_cell.length_c   1.000
_cell.angle_alpha   90.00
_cell.angle_beta   90.00
_cell.angle_gamma   90.00
#
_symmetry.space_group_name_H-M   'P 1'
#
loop_
_entity.id
_entity.type
_entity.pdbx_description
1 polymer ?
#
loop_
_entity_poly.entity_id
_entity_poly.type
_entity_poly.pdbx_seq_one_letter_code
_entity_poly.pdbx_strand_id
1 'polypeptide(L)'
;TRGRKNQRSRGRLSSPTTEKEKQASAKEPWLIFTSTEEFKPREIMKLYSRRMQIEQNSRDEKSERFGFGLRASYSRSAGRLSVLSLLATLSTIVLWLI
;
A
#
# COMPACT_ATOMS: atom_id res chain seq x y z
N THR A 1 13.94 29.81 -11.81
CA THR A 1 12.60 29.19 -11.86
C THR A 1 12.45 28.19 -10.72
N ARG A 2 11.66 28.50 -9.68
CA ARG A 2 11.49 27.61 -8.52
C ARG A 2 10.64 26.40 -8.94
N GLY A 3 11.26 25.24 -9.13
CA GLY A 3 10.57 24.00 -9.44
C GLY A 3 9.66 23.54 -8.29
N ARG A 4 8.49 23.00 -8.62
CA ARG A 4 7.54 22.43 -7.66
C ARG A 4 8.19 21.24 -6.96
N LYS A 5 8.35 21.31 -5.63
CA LYS A 5 8.87 20.19 -4.81
C LYS A 5 7.69 19.38 -4.25
N ASN A 6 7.72 18.06 -4.44
CA ASN A 6 6.71 17.16 -3.86
C ASN A 6 6.85 17.14 -2.33
N GLN A 7 5.76 17.50 -1.64
CA GLN A 7 5.67 17.46 -0.19
C GLN A 7 4.86 16.23 0.25
N ARG A 8 5.35 15.52 1.28
CA ARG A 8 4.58 14.45 1.92
C ARG A 8 3.63 15.05 2.96
N SER A 9 2.60 14.30 3.39
CA SER A 9 1.55 14.81 4.29
C SER A 9 2.02 15.37 5.64
N ARG A 10 3.27 15.10 6.05
CA ARG A 10 3.89 15.65 7.26
C ARG A 10 4.86 16.82 6.98
N GLY A 11 4.72 17.50 5.84
CA GLY A 11 5.60 18.62 5.45
C GLY A 11 7.05 18.23 5.12
N ARG A 12 7.40 16.94 5.25
CA ARG A 12 8.71 16.43 4.83
C ARG A 12 8.80 16.43 3.31
N LEU A 13 9.87 17.00 2.78
CA LEU A 13 10.23 16.85 1.38
C LEU A 13 10.38 15.36 1.06
N SER A 14 9.82 14.92 -0.05
CA SER A 14 10.13 13.58 -0.53
C SER A 14 11.60 13.51 -0.93
N SER A 15 12.25 12.38 -0.69
CA SER A 15 13.60 12.16 -1.21
C SER A 15 13.50 11.94 -2.73
N PRO A 16 14.07 12.84 -3.55
CA PRO A 16 13.95 12.77 -5.01
C PRO A 16 14.53 11.47 -5.57
N THR A 17 15.56 10.92 -4.92
CA THR A 17 16.21 9.65 -5.29
C THR A 17 15.22 8.48 -5.19
N THR A 18 14.56 8.33 -4.04
CA THR A 18 13.54 7.28 -3.87
C THR A 18 12.33 7.45 -4.79
N GLU A 19 11.95 8.67 -5.16
CA GLU A 19 10.85 8.87 -6.12
C GLU A 19 11.26 8.42 -7.53
N LYS A 20 12.47 8.79 -7.97
CA LYS A 20 13.02 8.36 -9.25
C LYS A 20 13.18 6.84 -9.34
N GLU A 21 13.69 6.20 -8.28
CA GLU A 21 13.82 4.74 -8.21
C GLU A 21 12.47 4.04 -8.32
N LYS A 22 11.47 4.50 -7.56
CA LYS A 22 10.10 3.96 -7.63
C LYS A 22 9.48 4.16 -9.00
N GLN A 23 9.73 5.31 -9.63
CA GLN A 23 9.25 5.59 -10.98
C GLN A 23 9.94 4.72 -12.03
N ALA A 24 11.23 4.45 -11.88
CA ALA A 24 11.99 3.56 -12.77
C ALA A 24 11.48 2.12 -12.65
N SER A 25 11.36 1.60 -11.43
CA SER A 25 10.86 0.24 -11.21
C SER A 25 9.41 0.03 -11.67
N ALA A 26 8.58 1.08 -11.63
CA ALA A 26 7.23 1.02 -12.20
C ALA A 26 7.19 0.89 -13.74
N LYS A 27 8.30 1.19 -14.44
CA LYS A 27 8.43 1.08 -15.89
C LYS A 27 9.10 -0.22 -16.35
N GLU A 28 9.65 -0.99 -15.43
CA GLU A 28 10.30 -2.27 -15.74
C GLU A 28 9.27 -3.31 -16.16
N PRO A 29 9.55 -4.12 -17.21
CA PRO A 29 8.65 -5.19 -17.64
C PRO A 29 8.52 -6.24 -16.53
N TRP A 30 7.30 -6.71 -16.28
CA TRP A 30 7.04 -7.71 -15.25
C TRP A 30 7.20 -9.12 -15.81
N LEU A 31 8.05 -9.92 -15.18
CA LEU A 31 8.12 -11.37 -15.36
C LEU A 31 7.36 -12.03 -14.20
N ILE A 32 6.34 -12.83 -14.52
CA ILE A 32 5.45 -13.45 -13.53
C ILE A 32 5.47 -14.96 -13.75
N PHE A 33 5.64 -15.71 -12.66
CA PHE A 33 5.48 -17.15 -12.63
C PHE A 33 4.17 -17.49 -11.92
N THR A 34 3.42 -18.42 -12.48
CA THR A 34 2.13 -18.87 -11.93
C THR A 34 2.07 -20.39 -11.94
N SER A 35 1.43 -20.98 -10.92
CA SER A 35 1.16 -22.42 -10.86
C SER A 35 -0.19 -22.79 -11.47
N THR A 36 -1.00 -21.81 -11.88
CA THR A 36 -2.31 -22.04 -12.51
C THR A 36 -2.21 -21.90 -14.03
N GLU A 37 -2.74 -22.90 -14.73
CA GLU A 37 -2.85 -22.95 -16.19
C GLU A 37 -4.23 -22.46 -16.67
N GLU A 38 -5.16 -22.18 -15.75
CA GLU A 38 -6.57 -21.89 -16.05
C GLU A 38 -6.79 -20.49 -16.66
N PHE A 39 -5.89 -19.55 -16.37
CA PHE A 39 -6.02 -18.16 -16.77
C PHE A 39 -5.16 -17.82 -17.98
N LYS A 40 -5.69 -16.98 -18.87
CA LYS A 40 -4.90 -16.45 -19.98
C LYS A 40 -3.80 -15.52 -19.43
N PRO A 41 -2.63 -15.41 -20.10
CA PRO A 41 -1.54 -14.53 -19.64
C PRO A 41 -1.98 -13.08 -19.37
N ARG A 42 -2.91 -12.55 -20.18
CA ARG A 42 -3.48 -11.20 -19.98
C ARG A 42 -4.29 -11.07 -18.70
N GLU A 43 -5.00 -12.11 -18.31
CA GLU A 43 -5.81 -12.13 -17.08
C GLU A 43 -4.90 -12.19 -15.85
N ILE A 44 -3.83 -12.99 -15.92
CA ILE A 44 -2.79 -13.06 -14.88
C ILE A 44 -2.12 -11.69 -14.72
N MET A 45 -1.74 -11.03 -15.81
CA MET A 45 -1.19 -9.67 -15.76
C MET A 45 -2.19 -8.67 -15.15
N LYS A 46 -3.47 -8.77 -15.50
CA LYS A 46 -4.52 -7.90 -14.94
C LYS A 46 -4.71 -8.14 -13.44
N LEU A 47 -4.68 -9.39 -12.99
CA LEU A 47 -4.77 -9.74 -11.58
C LEU A 47 -3.54 -9.21 -10.81
N TYR A 48 -2.33 -9.47 -11.34
CA TYR A 48 -1.09 -9.02 -10.72
C TYR A 48 -0.93 -7.50 -10.72
N SER A 49 -1.55 -6.78 -11.67
CA SER A 49 -1.56 -5.31 -11.67
C SER A 49 -2.18 -4.71 -10.41
N ARG A 50 -3.08 -5.45 -9.75
CA ARG A 50 -3.73 -5.04 -8.49
C ARG A 50 -2.84 -5.19 -7.26
N ARG A 51 -1.64 -5.80 -7.36
CA ARG A 51 -0.74 -6.04 -6.20
C ARG A 51 -0.45 -4.79 -5.37
N MET A 52 -0.40 -3.62 -6.01
CA MET A 52 -0.14 -2.34 -5.33
C MET A 52 -1.27 -1.94 -4.36
N GLN A 53 -2.48 -2.45 -4.56
CA GLN A 53 -3.61 -2.20 -3.66
C GLN A 53 -3.33 -2.72 -2.24
N ILE A 54 -2.57 -3.82 -2.10
CA ILE A 54 -2.21 -4.38 -0.79
C ILE A 54 -1.30 -3.42 -0.01
N GLU A 55 -0.31 -2.84 -0.69
CA GLU A 55 0.57 -1.83 -0.10
C GLU A 55 -0.19 -0.55 0.27
N GLN A 56 -1.13 -0.13 -0.58
CA GLN A 56 -1.97 1.03 -0.31
C GLN A 56 -2.85 0.80 0.91
N ASN A 57 -3.55 -0.34 0.99
CA ASN A 57 -4.37 -0.71 2.14
C ASN A 57 -3.56 -0.72 3.44
N SER A 58 -2.37 -1.34 3.40
CA SER A 58 -1.43 -1.35 4.53
C SER A 58 -0.93 0.04 4.93
N ARG A 59 -0.85 1.00 4.00
CA ARG A 59 -0.47 2.39 4.28
C ARG A 59 -1.63 3.18 4.85
N ASP A 60 -2.83 2.95 4.34
CA ASP A 60 -4.05 3.63 4.77
C ASP A 60 -4.45 3.19 6.18
N GLU A 61 -4.37 1.90 6.52
CA GLU A 61 -4.54 1.40 7.91
C GLU A 61 -3.61 2.12 8.92
N LYS A 62 -2.40 2.46 8.48
CA LYS A 62 -1.40 3.19 9.30
C LYS A 62 -1.62 4.70 9.30
N SER A 63 -2.49 5.21 8.44
CA SER A 63 -2.82 6.63 8.33
C SER A 63 -3.77 7.05 9.45
N GLU A 64 -3.45 8.15 10.10
CA GLU A 64 -4.25 8.71 11.20
C GLU A 64 -5.47 9.49 10.71
N ARG A 65 -5.38 10.06 9.50
CA ARG A 65 -6.46 10.88 8.91
C ARG A 65 -7.43 10.10 8.02
N PHE A 66 -6.92 9.07 7.33
CA PHE A 66 -7.64 8.41 6.24
C PHE A 66 -7.82 6.90 6.47
N GLY A 67 -7.44 6.39 7.64
CA GLY A 67 -7.67 4.99 8.01
C GLY A 67 -7.73 4.83 9.52
N PHE A 68 -7.36 3.66 10.04
CA PHE A 68 -7.56 3.29 11.45
C PHE A 68 -6.52 3.85 12.43
N GLY A 69 -5.60 4.71 11.98
CA GLY A 69 -4.67 5.40 12.86
C GLY A 69 -3.75 4.49 13.65
N LEU A 70 -3.38 3.32 13.12
CA LEU A 70 -2.55 2.34 13.84
C LEU A 70 -1.21 2.91 14.34
N ARG A 71 -0.69 3.97 13.69
CA ARG A 71 0.51 4.69 14.16
C ARG A 71 0.28 5.47 15.46
N ALA A 72 -0.92 5.96 15.70
CA ALA A 72 -1.28 6.70 16.92
C ALA A 72 -1.40 5.78 18.14
N SER A 73 -1.54 4.46 17.95
CA SER A 73 -1.58 3.50 19.05
C SER A 73 -0.22 3.29 19.75
N TYR A 74 0.89 3.81 19.21
CA TYR A 74 2.27 3.72 19.73
C TYR A 74 2.73 2.33 20.21
N SER A 75 2.06 1.27 19.76
CA SER A 75 2.27 -0.07 20.27
C SER A 75 3.52 -0.69 19.65
N ARG A 76 4.47 -1.13 20.48
CA ARG A 76 5.75 -1.72 20.04
C ARG A 76 5.77 -3.24 20.13
N SER A 77 4.76 -3.85 20.74
CA SER A 77 4.64 -5.31 20.87
C SER A 77 3.93 -5.90 19.65
N ALA A 78 4.52 -6.94 19.06
CA ALA A 78 3.94 -7.63 17.90
C ALA A 78 2.50 -8.12 18.17
N GLY A 79 2.24 -8.72 19.33
CA GLY A 79 0.90 -9.24 19.68
C GLY A 79 -0.19 -8.17 19.66
N ARG A 80 0.06 -6.98 20.24
CA ARG A 80 -0.93 -5.88 20.19
C ARG A 80 -1.14 -5.35 18.77
N LEU A 81 -0.11 -5.30 17.94
CA LEU A 81 -0.25 -4.90 16.54
C LEU A 81 -1.07 -5.91 15.74
N SER A 82 -0.91 -7.21 16.01
CA SER A 82 -1.74 -8.26 15.40
C SER A 82 -3.22 -8.11 15.76
N VAL A 83 -3.54 -7.84 17.02
CA VAL A 83 -4.92 -7.61 17.46
C VAL A 83 -5.51 -6.35 16.82
N LEU A 84 -4.76 -5.25 16.78
CA LEU A 84 -5.22 -4.01 16.14
C LEU A 84 -5.40 -4.16 14.63
N SER A 85 -4.52 -4.91 13.96
CA SER A 85 -4.65 -5.23 12.54
C SER A 85 -5.90 -6.08 12.27
N LEU A 86 -6.17 -7.09 13.11
CA LEU A 86 -7.40 -7.88 13.02
C LEU A 86 -8.65 -7.00 13.15
N LEU A 87 -8.70 -6.13 14.18
CA LEU A 87 -9.82 -5.21 14.35
C LEU A 87 -10.00 -4.27 13.15
N ALA A 88 -8.90 -3.70 12.64
CA ALA A 88 -8.93 -2.85 11.45
C ALA A 88 -9.50 -3.60 10.22
N THR A 89 -9.09 -4.85 10.00
CA THR A 89 -9.60 -5.65 8.88
C THR A 89 -11.09 -5.95 9.02
N LEU A 90 -11.56 -6.32 10.22
CA LEU A 90 -12.98 -6.56 10.48
C LEU A 90 -13.81 -5.29 10.28
N SER A 91 -13.37 -4.16 10.81
CA SER A 91 -14.02 -2.87 10.59
C SER A 91 -14.07 -2.48 9.11
N THR A 92 -13.02 -2.77 8.35
CA THR A 92 -12.98 -2.52 6.90
C THR A 92 -14.00 -3.39 6.16
N ILE A 93 -14.13 -4.67 6.53
CA ILE A 93 -15.11 -5.59 5.94
C ILE A 93 -16.53 -5.10 6.24
N VAL A 94 -16.82 -4.72 7.48
CA VAL A 94 -18.14 -4.19 7.86
C VAL A 94 -18.46 -2.91 7.07
N LEU A 95 -17.49 -1.99 6.94
CA LEU A 95 -17.67 -0.74 6.18
C LEU A 95 -17.92 -1.00 4.68
N TRP A 96 -17.37 -2.09 4.14
CA TRP A 96 -17.60 -2.51 2.75
C TRP A 96 -18.96 -3.17 2.50
N LEU A 97 -19.55 -3.76 3.54
CA LEU A 97 -20.82 -4.48 3.46
C LEU A 97 -22.04 -3.58 3.68
N ILE A 98 -21.84 -2.39 4.25
CA ILE A 98 -22.86 -1.35 4.42
C ILE A 98 -22.91 -0.48 3.16
#